data_AF-A0A962Z419-F1
#
_entry.id   AF-A0A962Z419-F1
#
_cell.length_a   1.000
_cell.length_b   1.000
_cell.length_c   1.000
_cell.angle_alpha   90.00
_cell.angle_beta   90.00
_cell.angle_gamma   90.00
#
_symmetry.space_group_name_H-M   'P 1'
#
loop_
_entity.id
_entity.type
_entity.pdbx_description
1 polymer ?
#
loop_
_entity_poly.entity_id
_entity_poly.type
_entity_poly.pdbx_seq_one_letter_code
_entity_poly.pdbx_strand_id
1 'polypeptide(L)'
;MLPAETVGIANHPLRNQLSNEVHARPYEQLTAPLQASHLALLSDETRLPEERTSISALCERFAVPPISPAARHFSADMGTFRLKWERHSEFSSYTFFHSAPFDQPFQEPAIGRVPREWLAQL
;
A
#
# COMPACT_ATOMS: atom_id res chain seq x y z
N MET A 1 16.53 -3.39 24.25
CA MET A 1 15.32 -3.54 25.10
C MET A 1 15.21 -2.25 25.91
N LEU A 2 14.37 -1.30 25.49
CA LEU A 2 14.23 -0.01 26.19
C LEU A 2 13.28 -0.18 27.39
N PRO A 3 13.53 0.50 28.53
CA PRO A 3 12.79 0.27 29.77
C PRO A 3 11.36 0.80 29.65
N ALA A 4 10.40 0.00 30.11
CA ALA A 4 8.97 0.23 29.98
C ALA A 4 8.38 1.30 30.91
N GLU A 5 9.22 2.14 31.54
CA GLU A 5 8.79 3.11 32.54
C GLU A 5 9.16 4.53 32.11
N THR A 6 8.17 5.23 31.55
CA THR A 6 8.24 6.68 31.40
C THR A 6 7.69 7.28 32.70
N VAL A 7 8.56 7.65 33.63
CA VAL A 7 8.27 8.46 34.83
C VAL A 7 7.12 7.90 35.71
N GLY A 8 7.33 6.75 36.36
CA GLY A 8 6.54 6.30 37.53
C GLY A 8 5.05 6.01 37.31
N ILE A 9 4.54 6.13 36.07
CA ILE A 9 3.16 5.79 35.70
C ILE A 9 3.19 4.46 34.95
N ALA A 10 2.47 3.46 35.45
CA ALA A 10 2.35 2.17 34.80
C ALA A 10 1.70 2.34 33.41
N ASN A 11 2.35 1.81 32.37
CA ASN A 11 1.80 1.81 31.03
C ASN A 11 0.52 0.95 30.98
N HIS A 12 -0.57 1.51 30.44
CA HIS A 12 -1.81 0.76 30.24
C HIS A 12 -1.57 -0.43 29.27
N PRO A 13 -2.13 -1.63 29.52
CA PRO A 13 -1.90 -2.81 28.68
C PRO A 13 -2.19 -2.60 27.19
N LEU A 14 -3.21 -1.80 26.86
CA LEU A 14 -3.58 -1.48 25.47
C LEU A 14 -2.82 -0.31 24.84
N ARG A 15 -1.95 0.39 25.59
CA ARG A 15 -1.31 1.63 25.11
C ARG A 15 -0.51 1.40 23.83
N ASN A 16 0.29 0.34 23.79
CA ASN A 16 1.10 0.04 22.61
C ASN A 16 0.22 -0.35 21.41
N GLN A 17 -0.84 -1.14 21.64
CA GLN A 17 -1.78 -1.51 20.59
C GLN A 17 -2.47 -0.28 19.99
N LEU A 18 -3.09 0.56 20.83
CA LEU A 18 -3.77 1.78 20.38
C LEU A 18 -2.81 2.79 19.73
N SER A 19 -1.60 2.94 20.29
CA SER A 19 -0.56 3.76 19.68
C SER A 19 -0.18 3.24 18.30
N ASN A 20 -0.04 1.93 18.14
CA ASN A 20 0.27 1.32 16.86
C ASN A 20 -0.88 1.44 15.86
N GLU A 21 -2.15 1.41 16.31
CA GLU A 21 -3.31 1.65 15.44
C GLU A 21 -3.28 3.05 14.80
N VAL A 22 -2.92 4.08 15.57
CA VAL A 22 -2.77 5.46 15.04
C VAL A 22 -1.62 5.56 14.04
N HIS A 23 -0.52 4.82 14.27
CA HIS A 23 0.68 4.84 13.41
C HIS A 23 0.66 3.76 12.32
N ALA A 24 -0.41 2.96 12.21
CA ALA A 24 -0.49 1.84 11.28
C ALA A 24 -0.52 2.25 9.80
N ARG A 25 -0.68 3.55 9.52
CA ARG A 25 -0.70 4.10 8.15
C ARG A 25 0.53 4.97 7.90
N PRO A 26 1.74 4.40 7.79
CA PRO A 26 2.90 5.17 7.41
C PRO A 26 2.66 5.84 6.06
N TYR A 27 2.89 7.14 6.00
CA TYR A 27 2.84 7.89 4.75
C TYR A 27 3.94 7.39 3.81
N GLU A 28 3.63 7.33 2.51
CA GLU A 28 4.68 7.11 1.52
C GLU A 28 5.60 8.32 1.49
N GLN A 29 6.89 8.09 1.74
CA GLN A 29 7.92 9.09 1.55
C GLN A 29 8.26 9.17 0.07
N LEU A 30 7.73 10.19 -0.60
CA LEU A 30 7.90 10.41 -2.03
C LEU A 30 8.98 11.46 -2.29
N THR A 31 9.88 11.18 -3.22
CA THR A 31 10.91 12.12 -3.67
C THR A 31 10.70 12.42 -5.15
N ALA A 32 10.64 13.70 -5.50
CA ALA A 32 10.52 14.13 -6.89
C ALA A 32 11.87 14.05 -7.63
N PRO A 33 11.88 13.86 -8.95
CA PRO A 33 10.72 13.70 -9.84
C PRO A 33 10.06 12.32 -9.70
N LEU A 34 8.73 12.30 -9.65
CA LEU A 34 7.95 11.06 -9.73
C LEU A 34 6.63 11.28 -10.47
N GLN A 35 6.06 10.17 -10.96
CA GLN A 35 4.73 10.11 -11.53
C GLN A 35 3.85 9.23 -10.66
N ALA A 36 2.57 9.59 -10.53
CA ALA A 36 1.59 8.81 -9.80
C ALA A 36 0.35 8.55 -10.65
N SER A 37 -0.25 7.38 -10.48
CA SER A 37 -1.58 7.06 -11.01
C SER A 37 -2.41 6.48 -9.87
N HIS A 38 -3.61 7.02 -9.65
CA HIS A 38 -4.45 6.67 -8.52
C HIS A 38 -5.82 6.18 -9.01
N LEU A 39 -6.23 5.00 -8.54
CA LEU A 39 -7.54 4.41 -8.77
C LEU A 39 -8.27 4.27 -7.44
N ALA A 40 -9.55 4.64 -7.43
CA ALA A 40 -10.47 4.35 -6.34
C ALA A 40 -11.63 3.54 -6.90
N LEU A 41 -11.74 2.28 -6.46
CA LEU A 41 -12.69 1.31 -6.99
C LEU A 41 -13.70 0.93 -5.92
N LEU A 42 -14.99 1.08 -6.24
CA LEU A 42 -16.07 0.63 -5.37
C LEU A 42 -15.94 -0.87 -5.13
N SER A 43 -15.91 -1.23 -3.85
CA SER A 43 -15.63 -2.59 -3.44
C SER A 43 -16.12 -2.76 -2.01
N ASP A 44 -17.01 -3.71 -1.78
CA ASP A 44 -17.48 -4.05 -0.44
C ASP A 44 -16.54 -5.05 0.26
N GLU A 45 -16.79 -5.33 1.54
CA GLU A 45 -15.91 -6.20 2.33
C GLU A 45 -15.85 -7.65 1.81
N THR A 46 -16.81 -8.09 0.99
CA THR A 46 -16.81 -9.44 0.41
C THR A 46 -15.72 -9.63 -0.63
N ARG A 47 -15.25 -8.53 -1.24
CA ARG A 47 -14.16 -8.52 -2.24
C ARG A 47 -12.76 -8.49 -1.63
N LEU A 48 -12.63 -8.19 -0.34
CA LEU A 48 -11.33 -8.09 0.33
C LEU A 48 -10.43 -9.34 0.17
N PRO A 49 -10.94 -10.58 0.23
CA PRO A 49 -10.12 -11.77 -0.04
C PRO A 49 -9.61 -11.84 -1.48
N GLU A 50 -10.44 -11.44 -2.45
CA GLU A 50 -10.10 -11.43 -3.87
C GLU A 50 -9.02 -10.36 -4.16
N GLU A 51 -9.15 -9.17 -3.59
CA GLU A 51 -8.16 -8.09 -3.70
C GLU A 51 -6.80 -8.53 -3.14
N ARG A 52 -6.78 -9.13 -1.95
CA ARG A 52 -5.55 -9.67 -1.34
C ARG A 52 -4.92 -10.75 -2.20
N THR A 53 -5.73 -11.63 -2.79
CA THR A 53 -5.26 -12.69 -3.70
C THR A 53 -4.64 -12.09 -4.96
N SER A 54 -5.32 -11.12 -5.58
CA SER A 54 -4.84 -10.39 -6.75
C SER A 54 -3.51 -9.68 -6.47
N ILE A 55 -3.40 -8.96 -5.33
CA ILE A 55 -2.15 -8.30 -4.91
C ILE A 55 -1.05 -9.32 -4.64
N SER A 56 -1.37 -10.47 -4.02
CA SER A 56 -0.38 -11.53 -3.76
C SER A 56 0.20 -12.11 -5.05
N ALA A 57 -0.64 -12.34 -6.06
CA ALA A 57 -0.20 -12.79 -7.38
C ALA A 57 0.70 -11.75 -8.08
N LEU A 58 0.41 -10.45 -7.89
CA LEU A 58 1.30 -9.39 -8.36
C LEU A 58 2.66 -9.44 -7.65
N CYS A 59 2.66 -9.61 -6.32
CA CYS A 59 3.90 -9.71 -5.54
C CYS A 59 4.76 -10.89 -6.01
N GLU A 60 4.15 -12.06 -6.23
CA GLU A 60 4.83 -13.25 -6.73
C GLU A 60 5.53 -12.99 -8.07
N ARG A 61 4.84 -12.36 -9.03
CA ARG A 61 5.39 -12.02 -10.34
C ARG A 61 6.63 -11.12 -10.27
N PHE A 62 6.68 -10.22 -9.29
CA PHE A 62 7.79 -9.28 -9.10
C PHE A 62 8.79 -9.72 -8.02
N ALA A 63 8.67 -10.96 -7.52
CA ALA A 63 9.53 -11.52 -6.47
C ALA A 63 9.55 -10.68 -5.18
N VAL A 64 8.40 -10.11 -4.82
CA VAL A 64 8.17 -9.30 -3.62
C VAL A 64 7.48 -10.16 -2.55
N PRO A 65 7.77 -9.95 -1.25
CA PRO A 65 7.04 -10.63 -0.18
C PRO A 65 5.52 -10.42 -0.29
N PRO A 66 4.71 -11.46 -0.08
CA PRO A 66 3.27 -11.35 -0.22
C PRO A 66 2.65 -10.45 0.85
N ILE A 67 1.49 -9.89 0.53
CA ILE A 67 0.66 -9.16 1.48
C ILE A 67 0.18 -10.07 2.62
N SER A 68 0.11 -9.53 3.84
CA SER A 68 -0.45 -10.26 4.98
C SER A 68 -1.93 -10.61 4.76
N PRO A 69 -2.39 -11.82 5.14
CA PRO A 69 -3.80 -12.21 5.07
C PRO A 69 -4.74 -11.32 5.87
N ALA A 70 -4.23 -10.56 6.85
CA ALA A 70 -5.00 -9.62 7.66
C ALA A 70 -4.83 -8.15 7.23
N ALA A 71 -4.03 -7.88 6.20
CA ALA A 71 -3.70 -6.52 5.79
C ALA A 71 -4.94 -5.74 5.30
N ARG A 72 -5.06 -4.48 5.73
CA ARG A 72 -5.99 -3.49 5.16
C ARG A 72 -5.26 -2.35 4.44
N HIS A 73 -3.94 -2.39 4.43
CA HIS A 73 -3.08 -1.52 3.66
C HIS A 73 -1.85 -2.34 3.27
N PHE A 74 -1.25 -1.99 2.14
CA PHE A 74 -0.07 -2.65 1.63
C PHE A 74 0.73 -1.67 0.80
N SER A 75 2.05 -1.73 0.92
CA SER A 75 2.94 -0.99 0.06
C SER A 75 4.15 -1.85 -0.26
N ALA A 76 4.49 -1.91 -1.53
CA ALA A 76 5.68 -2.61 -1.97
C ALA A 76 6.24 -2.05 -3.26
N ASP A 77 7.56 -2.14 -3.37
CA ASP A 77 8.33 -1.79 -4.55
C ASP A 77 8.45 -3.01 -5.46
N MET A 78 7.88 -2.92 -6.65
CA MET A 78 7.92 -3.98 -7.67
C MET A 78 9.12 -3.80 -8.62
N GLY A 79 10.05 -2.89 -8.30
CA GLY A 79 11.24 -2.57 -9.09
C GLY A 79 10.96 -1.57 -10.22
N THR A 80 9.93 -1.79 -11.03
CA THR A 80 9.56 -0.88 -12.14
C THR A 80 8.54 0.17 -11.72
N PHE A 81 7.74 -0.13 -10.70
CA PHE A 81 6.80 0.77 -10.05
C PHE A 81 6.62 0.36 -8.59
N ARG A 82 6.14 1.28 -7.76
CA ARG A 82 5.68 0.98 -6.41
C ARG A 82 4.16 0.95 -6.37
N LEU A 83 3.58 -0.03 -5.70
CA LEU A 83 2.16 -0.11 -5.41
C LEU A 83 1.91 0.31 -3.96
N LYS A 84 0.92 1.17 -3.75
CA LYS A 84 0.24 1.38 -2.47
C LYS A 84 -1.22 0.99 -2.61
N TRP A 85 -1.69 0.05 -1.80
CA TRP A 85 -3.09 -0.35 -1.72
C TRP A 85 -3.65 -0.04 -0.33
N GLU A 86 -4.86 0.51 -0.28
CA GLU A 86 -5.55 0.80 0.98
C GLU A 86 -7.02 0.40 0.88
N ARG A 87 -7.46 -0.42 1.84
CA ARG A 87 -8.84 -0.87 1.97
C ARG A 87 -9.63 0.07 2.87
N HIS A 88 -10.66 0.69 2.31
CA HIS A 88 -11.67 1.46 3.05
C HIS A 88 -12.95 0.62 3.22
N SER A 89 -14.00 1.19 3.82
CA SER A 89 -15.25 0.45 4.05
C SER A 89 -16.00 0.14 2.76
N GLU A 90 -16.06 1.10 1.84
CA GLU A 90 -16.91 1.03 0.62
C GLU A 90 -16.11 0.99 -0.69
N PHE A 91 -14.79 1.14 -0.59
CA PHE A 91 -13.90 1.15 -1.75
C PHE A 91 -12.48 0.73 -1.36
N SER A 92 -11.71 0.38 -2.37
CA SER A 92 -10.27 0.18 -2.25
C SER A 92 -9.55 1.17 -3.15
N SER A 93 -8.42 1.69 -2.67
CA SER A 93 -7.57 2.58 -3.44
C SER A 93 -6.27 1.89 -3.85
N TYR A 94 -5.82 2.16 -5.08
CA TYR A 94 -4.59 1.65 -5.65
C TYR A 94 -3.82 2.84 -6.21
N THR A 95 -2.63 3.09 -5.66
CA THR A 95 -1.73 4.14 -6.15
C THR A 95 -0.46 3.49 -6.67
N PHE A 96 -0.13 3.80 -7.92
CA PHE A 96 1.08 3.36 -8.58
C PHE A 96 2.02 4.54 -8.69
N PHE A 97 3.25 4.36 -8.22
CA PHE A 97 4.30 5.37 -8.31
C PHE A 97 5.42 4.89 -9.23
N HIS A 98 5.95 5.81 -10.04
CA HIS A 98 7.14 5.58 -10.84
C HIS A 98 8.10 6.74 -10.61
N SER A 99 9.28 6.44 -10.04
CA SER A 99 10.30 7.45 -9.73
C SER A 99 11.32 7.47 -10.85
N ALA A 100 11.13 8.39 -11.79
CA ALA A 100 12.05 8.62 -12.90
C ALA A 100 11.91 10.08 -13.38
N PRO A 101 12.96 10.65 -13.99
CA PRO A 101 12.82 11.90 -14.73
C PRO A 101 11.80 11.75 -15.86
N PHE A 102 11.05 12.82 -16.13
CA PHE A 102 10.12 12.91 -17.25
C PHE A 102 10.17 14.32 -17.83
N ASP A 103 10.11 14.43 -19.16
CA ASP A 103 10.10 15.72 -19.84
C ASP A 103 8.66 16.20 -20.09
N GLN A 104 7.75 15.26 -20.40
CA GLN A 104 6.34 15.54 -20.64
C GLN A 104 5.48 14.89 -19.55
N PRO A 105 4.82 15.68 -18.69
CA PRO A 105 3.86 15.15 -17.74
C PRO A 105 2.79 14.31 -18.44
N PHE A 106 2.42 13.17 -17.83
CA PHE A 106 1.35 12.26 -18.27
C PHE A 106 1.53 11.55 -19.63
N GLN A 107 2.64 11.75 -20.36
CA GLN A 107 2.89 11.01 -21.61
C GLN A 107 3.04 9.50 -21.36
N GLU A 108 3.79 9.12 -20.32
CA GLU A 108 3.93 7.74 -19.83
C GLU A 108 3.48 7.66 -18.37
N PRO A 109 2.18 7.45 -18.07
CA PRO A 109 1.71 7.44 -16.70
C PRO A 109 2.21 6.20 -15.94
N ALA A 110 2.37 6.31 -14.62
CA ALA A 110 2.89 5.23 -13.78
C ALA A 110 2.09 3.91 -13.91
N ILE A 111 0.77 3.99 -14.08
CA ILE A 111 -0.09 2.83 -14.31
C ILE A 111 0.28 2.04 -15.58
N GLY A 112 0.92 2.66 -16.58
CA GLY A 112 1.40 2.00 -17.79
C GLY A 112 2.52 0.99 -17.55
N ARG A 113 3.17 1.03 -16.37
CA ARG A 113 4.19 0.04 -15.96
C ARG A 113 3.58 -1.22 -15.32
N VAL A 114 2.29 -1.19 -14.98
CA VAL A 114 1.59 -2.29 -14.33
C VAL A 114 1.11 -3.29 -15.39
N PRO A 115 1.18 -4.61 -15.15
CA PRO A 115 0.69 -5.60 -16.10
C PRO A 115 -0.79 -5.37 -16.46
N ARG A 116 -1.09 -5.26 -17.75
CA ARG A 116 -2.43 -4.91 -18.26
C ARG A 116 -3.47 -5.96 -17.91
N GLU A 117 -3.08 -7.22 -17.95
CA GLU A 117 -3.88 -8.38 -17.56
C GLU A 117 -4.25 -8.37 -16.09
N TRP A 118 -3.40 -7.80 -15.22
CA TRP A 118 -3.68 -7.66 -13.80
C TRP A 118 -4.63 -6.48 -13.56
N LEU A 119 -4.40 -5.35 -14.23
CA LEU A 119 -5.30 -4.19 -14.19
C LEU A 119 -6.72 -4.53 -14.66
N ALA A 120 -6.86 -5.42 -15.65
CA ALA A 120 -8.15 -5.85 -16.18
C ALA A 120 -8.98 -6.70 -15.21
N GLN A 121 -8.38 -7.14 -14.09
CA GLN A 121 -9.04 -7.97 -13.06
C GLN A 121 -9.48 -7.15 -11.84
N LEU A 122 -9.14 -5.86 -11.77
CA LEU A 122 -9.49 -4.97 -10.65
C LEU A 122 -10.98 -4.60 -10.62
#